data_AF-A0A933X3A5-F1
#
_entry.id   AF-A0A933X3A5-F1
#
_cell.length_a   1.000
_cell.length_b   1.000
_cell.length_c   1.000
_cell.angle_alpha   90.00
_cell.angle_beta   90.00
_cell.angle_gamma   90.00
#
_symmetry.space_group_name_H-M   'P 1'
#
loop_
_entity.id
_entity.type
_entity.pdbx_description
1 polymer ?
#
loop_
_entity_poly.entity_id
_entity_poly.type
_entity_poly.pdbx_seq_one_letter_code
_entity_poly.pdbx_strand_id
1 'polypeptide(L)' 'PTDAAGAIVDEHTLNAGLKKGLNINDFLRNNDSYNFLKRTGNLLTTGQLNTNVMDMVIILQK' A
#
# COMPACT_ATOMS: atom_id res chain seq x y z
N PRO A 1 8.23 -11.12 -2.58
CA PRO A 1 7.97 -11.44 -1.15
C PRO A 1 8.19 -10.19 -0.28
N THR A 2 7.24 -9.86 0.58
CA THR A 2 7.22 -8.63 1.39
C THR A 2 6.88 -8.95 2.85
N ASP A 3 7.21 -8.03 3.74
CA ASP A 3 6.86 -8.07 5.17
C ASP A 3 5.48 -7.44 5.48
N ALA A 4 4.90 -6.71 4.53
CA ALA A 4 3.57 -6.12 4.65
C ALA A 4 2.46 -7.13 4.36
N ALA A 5 1.37 -7.04 5.12
CA ALA A 5 0.12 -7.77 4.91
C ALA A 5 -0.78 -7.07 3.87
N GLY A 6 -0.58 -5.78 3.63
CA GLY A 6 -1.34 -4.98 2.69
C GLY A 6 -1.02 -3.51 2.83
N ALA A 7 -2.01 -2.64 2.61
CA ALA A 7 -1.87 -1.20 2.78
C ALA A 7 -3.17 -0.53 3.20
N ILE A 8 -3.06 0.62 3.86
CA ILE A 8 -4.16 1.53 4.17
C ILE A 8 -3.90 2.83 3.41
N VAL A 9 -4.86 3.23 2.57
CA VAL A 9 -4.73 4.37 1.68
C VAL A 9 -5.94 5.30 1.78
N ASP A 10 -5.71 6.55 1.44
CA ASP A 10 -6.66 7.66 1.51
C ASP A 10 -6.35 8.70 0.42
N GLU A 11 -7.08 9.82 0.41
CA GLU A 11 -6.86 10.94 -0.50
C GLU A 11 -5.48 11.61 -0.36
N HIS A 12 -4.80 11.43 0.78
CA HIS A 12 -3.48 11.99 1.04
C HIS A 12 -2.35 11.13 0.47
N THR A 13 -2.61 9.84 0.26
CA THR A 13 -1.63 8.87 -0.23
C THR A 13 -1.03 9.25 -1.58
N LEU A 14 -1.87 9.66 -2.54
CA LEU A 14 -1.40 10.12 -3.85
C LEU A 14 -0.58 11.41 -3.73
N ASN A 15 -1.07 12.36 -2.93
CA ASN A 15 -0.39 13.64 -2.70
C ASN A 15 0.98 13.45 -2.03
N ALA A 16 1.11 12.48 -1.12
CA ALA A 16 2.38 12.12 -0.49
C ALA A 16 3.38 11.57 -1.52
N GLY A 17 2.90 10.75 -2.47
CA GLY A 17 3.72 10.27 -3.59
C GLY A 17 4.21 11.39 -4.49
N LEU A 18 3.30 12.29 -4.91
CA LEU A 18 3.63 13.44 -5.74
C LEU A 18 4.66 14.37 -5.08
N LYS A 19 4.50 14.69 -3.79
CA LYS A 19 5.46 15.49 -3.02
C LYS A 19 6.85 14.86 -2.93
N LYS A 20 6.95 13.54 -3.07
CA LYS A 20 8.21 12.78 -3.08
C LYS A 20 8.75 12.54 -4.51
N GLY A 21 8.15 13.16 -5.53
CA GLY A 21 8.54 12.99 -6.93
C GLY A 21 8.26 11.59 -7.48
N LEU A 22 7.32 10.85 -6.88
CA LEU A 22 6.95 9.50 -7.30
C LEU A 22 5.83 9.54 -8.32
N ASN A 23 5.96 8.77 -9.40
CA ASN A 23 4.91 8.57 -10.38
C ASN A 23 4.24 7.21 -10.15
N ILE A 24 3.02 7.21 -9.63
CA ILE A 24 2.27 5.98 -9.32
C ILE A 24 2.09 5.06 -10.52
N ASN A 25 1.96 5.61 -11.73
CA ASN A 25 1.76 4.80 -12.94
C ASN A 25 2.99 3.95 -13.27
N ASP A 26 4.19 4.45 -12.98
CA ASP A 26 5.43 3.70 -13.21
C ASP A 26 5.54 2.54 -12.23
N PHE A 27 5.18 2.75 -10.96
CA PHE A 27 5.14 1.67 -9.97
C PHE A 27 4.08 0.60 -10.31
N LEU A 28 2.89 1.00 -10.74
CA LEU A 28 1.85 0.06 -11.14
C LEU A 28 2.26 -0.77 -12.36
N ARG A 29 2.81 -0.14 -13.40
CA ARG A 29 3.30 -0.83 -14.60
C ARG A 29 4.40 -1.84 -14.29
N ASN A 30 5.22 -1.54 -13.28
CA ASN A 30 6.32 -2.38 -12.85
C ASN A 30 5.91 -3.42 -11.78
N ASN A 31 4.62 -3.52 -11.43
CA ASN A 31 4.12 -4.35 -10.32
C ASN A 31 4.84 -4.06 -8.98
N ASP A 32 5.25 -2.81 -8.76
CA ASP A 32 6.05 -2.36 -7.62
C ASP A 32 5.24 -1.48 -6.65
N SER A 33 4.01 -1.89 -6.34
CA SER A 33 3.16 -1.18 -5.38
C SER A 33 3.80 -1.10 -3.99
N TYR A 34 4.55 -2.12 -3.58
CA TYR A 34 5.22 -2.18 -2.30
C TYR A 34 6.17 -0.98 -2.08
N ASN A 35 7.05 -0.67 -3.04
CA ASN A 35 7.98 0.45 -2.84
C ASN A 35 7.28 1.81 -2.88
N PHE A 36 6.23 1.97 -3.69
CA PHE A 36 5.42 3.20 -3.64
C PHE A 36 4.81 3.38 -2.24
N LEU A 37 4.11 2.36 -1.76
CA LEU A 37 3.40 2.40 -0.47
C LEU A 37 4.36 2.49 0.72
N LYS A 38 5.54 1.88 0.63
CA LYS A 38 6.62 2.04 1.61
C LYS A 38 7.11 3.48 1.67
N ARG A 39 7.33 4.10 0.50
CA ARG A 39 7.78 5.49 0.42
C ARG A 39 6.69 6.47 0.85
N THR A 40 5.42 6.17 0.67
CA THR A 40 4.33 7.04 1.15
C THR A 40 3.93 6.78 2.61
N GLY A 41 4.36 5.67 3.20
CA GLY A 41 4.11 5.32 4.60
C GLY A 41 2.78 4.61 4.82
N ASN A 42 2.27 3.92 3.80
CA ASN A 42 0.92 3.35 3.76
C ASN A 42 0.88 1.82 3.91
N LEU A 43 2.02 1.16 4.14
CA LEU A 43 2.05 -0.29 4.36
C LEU A 43 1.36 -0.67 5.67
N LEU A 44 0.54 -1.72 5.61
CA LEU A 44 -0.03 -2.38 6.77
C LEU A 44 0.80 -3.63 7.08
N THR A 45 1.40 -3.67 8.27
CA THR A 45 2.21 -4.81 8.73
C THR A 45 1.57 -5.40 9.99
N THR A 46 1.19 -6.67 9.92
CA THR A 46 0.54 -7.40 11.03
C THR A 46 1.44 -8.46 11.67
N GLY A 47 2.57 -8.79 11.03
CA GLY A 47 3.38 -9.95 11.37
C GLY A 47 2.70 -11.27 10.95
N GLN A 48 3.26 -12.40 11.42
CA GLN A 48 2.74 -13.74 11.12
C GLN A 48 1.47 -14.03 11.96
N LEU A 49 0.37 -14.36 11.29
CA LEU A 49 -0.93 -14.59 11.93
C LEU A 49 -1.27 -16.08 12.15
N ASN A 50 -0.45 -17.02 11.67
CA ASN A 50 -0.63 -18.48 11.81
C ASN A 50 -2.00 -19.01 11.32
N THR A 51 -2.66 -18.29 10.42
CA THR A 51 -3.88 -18.68 9.74
C THR A 51 -3.95 -17.98 8.38
N ASN A 52 -4.77 -18.47 7.46
CA ASN A 52 -5.01 -17.85 6.16
C ASN A 52 -6.47 -18.06 5.75
N VAL A 53 -7.19 -16.96 5.53
CA VAL A 53 -8.58 -16.93 5.03
C VAL A 53 -8.73 -16.07 3.78
N MET A 54 -7.66 -15.95 2.98
CA MET A 54 -7.55 -15.06 1.82
C MET A 54 -7.60 -13.56 2.23
N ASP A 55 -7.96 -12.69 1.29
CA ASP A 55 -7.85 -11.25 1.41
C ASP A 55 -9.11 -10.60 2.01
N MET A 56 -8.91 -9.49 2.73
CA MET A 56 -9.99 -8.61 3.18
C MET A 56 -9.81 -7.23 2.57
N VAL A 57 -10.87 -6.69 1.99
CA VAL A 57 -10.92 -5.32 1.46
C VAL A 57 -12.01 -4.55 2.20
N ILE A 58 -11.64 -3.41 2.78
CA ILE A 58 -12.55 -2.53 3.53
C ILE A 58 -12.54 -1.17 2.86
N ILE A 59 -13.74 -0.63 2.58
CA ILE A 59 -13.93 0.72 2.07
C ILE A 59 -14.76 1.47 3.11
N LEU A 60 -14.24 2.60 3.58
CA LEU A 60 -14.96 3.51 4.48
C LEU A 60 -15.43 4.72 3.68
N GLN A 61 -16.72 5.03 3.77
CA GLN A 61 -17.35 6.17 3.12
C GLN A 61 -18.17 6.95 4.15
N LYS A 62 -18.14 8.27 4.05
CA LYS A 62 -18.95 9.17 4.90
C LYS A 62 -20.39 9.23 4.43
#